data_AF-A0A9X6BA52-F1
#
_entry.id   AF-A0A9X6BA52-F1
#
_cell.length_a   1.000
_cell.length_b   1.000
_cell.length_c   1.000
_cell.angle_alpha   90.00
_cell.angle_beta   90.00
_cell.angle_gamma   90.00
#
_symmetry.space_group_name_H-M   'P 1'
#
loop_
_entity.id
_entity.type
_entity.pdbx_description
1 polymer ?
#
loop_
_entity_poly.entity_id
_entity_poly.type
_entity_poly.pdbx_seq_one_letter_code
_entity_poly.pdbx_strand_id
1 'polypeptide(L)'
;MKNHQKGKDMFKISCNLGVFGYTFFLGSMYTYVYFSGEMLLAVCIYAMIGSVLLTIQYHLLRQLGLKERLFEIMLVLIFQAYSMFFKHDNINIVAVVTCIIGVTCVLINHKKVKKVYR
;
A
#
# COMPACT_ATOMS: atom_id res chain seq x y z
N MET A 1 31.07 4.49 11.53
CA MET A 1 30.01 5.49 11.30
C MET A 1 29.29 5.37 9.95
N LYS A 2 29.96 5.12 8.80
CA LYS A 2 29.29 5.00 7.47
C LYS A 2 28.16 3.95 7.38
N ASN A 3 28.29 2.80 8.06
CA ASN A 3 27.28 1.74 8.02
C ASN A 3 25.97 2.10 8.75
N HIS A 4 26.02 2.95 9.78
CA HIS A 4 24.84 3.32 10.56
C HIS A 4 23.97 4.36 9.83
N GLN A 5 24.61 5.25 9.06
CA GLN A 5 23.94 6.24 8.22
C GLN A 5 23.22 5.55 7.05
N LYS A 6 23.92 4.63 6.37
CA LYS A 6 23.35 3.82 5.28
C LYS A 6 22.11 3.03 5.72
N GLY A 7 22.11 2.48 6.94
CA GLY A 7 20.92 1.81 7.51
C GLY A 7 19.74 2.76 7.72
N LYS A 8 19.97 3.95 8.26
CA LYS A 8 18.92 4.99 8.43
C LYS A 8 18.35 5.49 7.11
N ASP A 9 19.19 5.62 6.08
CA ASP A 9 18.77 6.05 4.74
C ASP A 9 17.89 4.97 4.09
N MET A 10 18.30 3.70 4.18
CA MET A 10 17.52 2.56 3.68
C MET A 10 16.18 2.39 4.43
N PHE A 11 16.15 2.65 5.74
CA PHE A 11 14.92 2.69 6.52
C PHE A 11 13.94 3.74 5.96
N LYS A 12 14.41 4.98 5.74
CA LYS A 12 13.56 6.06 5.21
C LYS A 12 13.04 5.74 3.81
N ILE A 13 13.91 5.27 2.93
CA ILE A 13 13.54 4.89 1.55
C ILE A 13 12.48 3.78 1.58
N SER A 14 12.71 2.73 2.36
CA SER A 14 11.78 1.59 2.44
C SER A 14 10.43 2.00 3.05
N CYS A 15 10.43 2.87 4.07
CA CYS A 15 9.19 3.43 4.61
C CYS A 15 8.42 4.22 3.56
N ASN A 16 9.09 5.16 2.88
CA ASN A 16 8.47 6.01 1.88
C ASN A 16 7.93 5.22 0.69
N LEU A 17 8.68 4.23 0.18
CA LEU A 17 8.22 3.35 -0.89
C LEU A 17 6.93 2.63 -0.52
N GLY A 18 6.82 2.14 0.72
CA GLY A 18 5.58 1.50 1.19
C GLY A 18 4.44 2.49 1.32
N VAL A 19 4.67 3.66 1.93
CA VAL A 19 3.63 4.71 2.06
C VAL A 19 3.09 5.12 0.69
N PHE A 20 3.96 5.49 -0.25
CA PHE A 20 3.54 5.88 -1.59
C PHE A 20 2.91 4.71 -2.35
N GLY A 21 3.48 3.50 -2.23
CA GLY A 21 2.94 2.30 -2.83
C GLY A 21 1.49 2.03 -2.42
N TYR A 22 1.21 2.05 -1.11
CA TYR A 22 -0.15 1.88 -0.60
C TYR A 22 -1.07 3.04 -0.98
N THR A 23 -0.60 4.28 -0.95
CA THR A 23 -1.43 5.43 -1.36
C THR A 23 -1.87 5.33 -2.81
N PHE A 24 -0.96 4.99 -3.74
CA PHE A 24 -1.31 4.82 -5.15
C PHE A 24 -2.22 3.62 -5.39
N PHE A 25 -1.96 2.50 -4.70
CA PHE A 25 -2.75 1.27 -4.87
C PHE A 25 -4.17 1.39 -4.29
N LEU A 26 -4.32 2.01 -3.12
CA LEU A 26 -5.63 2.28 -2.54
C LEU A 26 -6.34 3.41 -3.29
N GLY A 27 -5.59 4.43 -3.75
CA GLY A 27 -6.08 5.50 -4.60
C GLY A 27 -6.64 5.00 -5.93
N SER A 28 -6.04 3.98 -6.55
CA SER A 28 -6.59 3.36 -7.77
C SER A 28 -7.94 2.69 -7.51
N MET A 29 -8.09 1.97 -6.40
CA MET A 29 -9.35 1.33 -6.02
C MET A 29 -10.42 2.36 -5.68
N TYR A 30 -10.07 3.41 -4.94
CA TYR A 30 -10.97 4.52 -4.67
C TYR A 30 -11.44 5.20 -5.96
N THR A 31 -10.51 5.46 -6.89
CA THR A 31 -10.83 6.05 -8.20
C THR A 31 -11.77 5.15 -9.00
N TYR A 32 -11.56 3.83 -8.96
CA TYR A 32 -12.44 2.86 -9.62
C TYR A 32 -13.86 2.88 -9.06
N VAL A 33 -13.99 2.92 -7.73
CA VAL A 33 -15.30 2.97 -7.05
C VAL A 33 -16.00 4.32 -7.29
N TYR A 34 -15.26 5.43 -7.25
CA TYR A 34 -15.80 6.78 -7.42
C TYR A 34 -16.35 7.02 -8.83
N PHE A 35 -15.57 6.66 -9.85
CA PHE A 35 -15.95 6.87 -11.26
C PHE A 35 -16.62 5.65 -11.87
N SER A 36 -17.00 4.64 -11.08
CA SER A 36 -17.59 3.37 -11.55
C SER A 36 -16.83 2.65 -12.67
N GLY A 37 -15.53 2.90 -12.77
CA GLY A 37 -14.67 2.35 -13.82
C GLY A 37 -14.64 3.15 -15.12
N GLU A 38 -15.31 4.31 -15.23
CA GLU A 38 -15.20 5.19 -16.41
C GLU A 38 -13.77 5.68 -16.63
N MET A 39 -13.03 5.89 -15.53
CA MET A 39 -11.62 6.29 -15.53
C MET A 39 -10.67 5.09 -15.46
N LEU A 40 -10.95 4.03 -16.23
CA LEU A 40 -10.23 2.74 -16.16
C LEU A 40 -8.73 2.90 -16.43
N LEU A 41 -8.34 3.80 -17.35
CA LEU A 41 -6.94 4.11 -17.63
C LEU A 41 -6.24 4.71 -16.40
N ALA A 42 -6.85 5.68 -15.72
CA ALA A 42 -6.28 6.30 -14.53
C ALA A 42 -6.16 5.28 -13.38
N VAL A 43 -7.18 4.42 -13.22
CA VAL A 43 -7.15 3.29 -12.28
C VAL A 43 -5.95 2.39 -12.56
N CYS A 44 -5.75 1.97 -13.81
CA CYS A 44 -4.63 1.12 -14.21
C CYS A 44 -3.28 1.79 -13.95
N ILE A 45 -3.14 3.09 -14.26
CA ILE A 45 -1.90 3.85 -14.03
C ILE A 45 -1.57 3.90 -12.54
N TYR A 46 -2.53 4.28 -11.69
CA TYR A 46 -2.30 4.36 -10.25
C TYR A 46 -2.02 2.98 -9.63
N ALA A 47 -2.75 1.94 -10.07
CA ALA A 47 -2.51 0.58 -9.61
C ALA A 47 -1.11 0.09 -10.01
N MET A 48 -0.65 0.41 -11.22
CA MET A 48 0.68 0.06 -11.72
C MET A 48 1.77 0.78 -10.92
N ILE A 49 1.65 2.09 -10.70
CA ILE A 49 2.61 2.86 -9.89
C ILE A 49 2.70 2.28 -8.48
N GLY A 50 1.55 2.06 -7.82
CA GLY A 50 1.50 1.46 -6.49
C GLY A 50 2.18 0.09 -6.44
N SER A 51 1.87 -0.78 -7.42
CA SER A 51 2.46 -2.13 -7.52
C SER A 51 3.97 -2.11 -7.68
N VAL A 52 4.50 -1.22 -8.53
CA VAL A 52 5.95 -1.09 -8.75
C VAL A 52 6.65 -0.63 -7.48
N LEU A 53 6.12 0.40 -6.79
CA LEU A 53 6.70 0.91 -5.55
C LEU A 53 6.73 -0.16 -4.45
N LEU A 54 5.63 -0.90 -4.26
CA LEU A 54 5.55 -2.01 -3.31
C LEU A 54 6.48 -3.16 -3.69
N THR A 55 6.67 -3.43 -4.98
CA THR A 55 7.61 -4.48 -5.45
C THR A 55 9.06 -4.10 -5.16
N ILE A 56 9.46 -2.86 -5.42
CA ILE A 56 10.79 -2.36 -5.08
C ILE A 56 11.00 -2.47 -3.57
N GLN A 57 10.01 -2.03 -2.79
CA GLN A 57 10.05 -2.12 -1.34
C GLN A 57 10.18 -3.57 -0.85
N TYR A 58 9.42 -4.48 -1.45
CA TYR A 58 9.45 -5.91 -1.15
C TYR A 58 10.84 -6.49 -1.36
N HIS A 59 11.52 -6.08 -2.43
CA HIS A 59 12.89 -6.49 -2.71
C HIS A 59 13.85 -6.00 -1.62
N LEU A 60 13.71 -4.76 -1.14
CA LEU A 60 14.51 -4.22 -0.04
C LEU A 60 14.29 -4.96 1.28
N LEU A 61 13.04 -5.39 1.53
CA LEU A 61 12.63 -6.10 2.74
C LEU A 61 12.66 -7.63 2.59
N ARG A 62 13.35 -8.20 1.60
CA ARG A 62 13.34 -9.64 1.25
C ARG A 62 13.71 -10.61 2.39
N GLN A 63 14.31 -10.09 3.45
CA GLN A 63 14.68 -10.84 4.66
C GLN A 63 13.47 -11.21 5.53
N LEU A 64 12.35 -10.50 5.36
CA LEU A 64 11.11 -10.79 6.08
C LEU A 64 10.41 -12.02 5.51
N GLY A 65 9.96 -12.91 6.40
CA GLY A 65 9.16 -14.06 6.01
C GLY A 65 7.79 -13.67 5.45
N LEU A 66 7.20 -14.54 4.62
CA LEU A 66 5.87 -14.37 4.02
C LEU A 66 4.77 -14.06 5.07
N LYS A 67 4.87 -14.62 6.27
CA LYS A 67 3.93 -14.39 7.39
C LYS A 67 3.78 -12.92 7.76
N GLU A 68 4.86 -12.15 7.68
CA GLU A 68 4.81 -10.72 8.00
C GLU A 68 4.09 -9.90 6.94
N ARG A 69 3.87 -10.47 5.75
CA ARG A 69 3.31 -9.81 4.57
C ARG A 69 1.86 -10.20 4.33
N LEU A 70 1.46 -11.39 4.78
CA LEU A 70 0.11 -11.93 4.66
C LEU A 70 -0.98 -10.94 5.09
N PHE A 71 -0.76 -10.18 6.17
CA PHE A 71 -1.77 -9.24 6.65
C PHE A 71 -2.02 -8.05 5.70
N GLU A 72 -0.97 -7.49 5.09
CA GLU A 72 -1.12 -6.40 4.11
C GLU A 72 -1.78 -6.91 2.84
N ILE A 73 -1.35 -8.09 2.35
CA ILE A 73 -1.96 -8.72 1.18
C ILE A 73 -3.44 -9.00 1.44
N MET A 74 -3.78 -9.53 2.62
CA MET A 74 -5.15 -9.79 3.02
C MET A 74 -5.98 -8.51 3.07
N LEU A 75 -5.48 -7.42 3.68
CA LEU A 75 -6.17 -6.13 3.68
C LEU A 75 -6.45 -5.62 2.27
N VAL A 76 -5.46 -5.74 1.39
CA VAL A 76 -5.57 -5.32 -0.01
C VAL A 76 -6.60 -6.17 -0.77
N LEU A 77 -6.61 -7.49 -0.58
CA LEU A 77 -7.58 -8.39 -1.21
C LEU A 77 -9.01 -8.14 -0.70
N ILE A 78 -9.18 -7.92 0.61
CA ILE A 78 -10.47 -7.56 1.20
C ILE A 78 -10.97 -6.26 0.59
N PHE A 79 -10.10 -5.25 0.48
CA PHE A 79 -10.48 -3.96 -0.09
C PHE A 79 -10.79 -4.05 -1.58
N GLN A 80 -10.06 -4.89 -2.32
CA GLN A 80 -10.33 -5.16 -3.73
C GLN A 80 -11.68 -5.85 -3.93
N ALA A 81 -11.99 -6.86 -3.11
CA ALA A 81 -13.30 -7.51 -3.14
C ALA A 81 -14.40 -6.50 -2.81
N TYR A 82 -14.24 -5.71 -1.73
CA TYR A 82 -15.18 -4.66 -1.36
C TYR A 82 -15.42 -3.67 -2.51
N SER A 83 -14.36 -3.19 -3.17
CA SER A 83 -14.47 -2.24 -4.28
C SER A 83 -15.06 -2.84 -5.57
N MET A 84 -15.03 -4.16 -5.76
CA MET A 84 -15.72 -4.83 -6.87
C MET A 84 -17.22 -5.02 -6.62
N PHE A 85 -17.64 -5.31 -5.37
CA PHE A 85 -19.03 -5.64 -5.05
C PHE A 85 -19.89 -4.44 -4.64
N PHE A 86 -19.30 -3.38 -4.07
CA PHE A 86 -20.03 -2.23 -3.50
C PHE A 86 -19.91 -0.95 -4.34
N LYS A 87 -19.99 -1.05 -5.67
CA LYS A 87 -20.12 0.16 -6.51
C LYS A 87 -21.35 0.94 -6.06
N HIS A 88 -21.16 2.23 -5.76
CA HIS A 88 -22.20 3.25 -5.49
C HIS A 88 -22.85 3.35 -4.10
N ASP A 89 -22.59 2.46 -3.14
CA ASP A 89 -23.21 2.61 -1.82
C ASP A 89 -22.34 3.46 -0.87
N ASN A 90 -22.56 4.78 -0.91
CA ASN A 90 -21.94 5.82 -0.07
C ASN A 90 -20.43 6.01 -0.21
N ILE A 91 -20.03 6.94 -1.10
CA ILE A 91 -18.63 7.34 -1.33
C ILE A 91 -17.88 7.72 -0.04
N ASN A 92 -18.59 8.31 0.94
CA ASN A 92 -18.03 8.68 2.23
C ASN A 92 -17.59 7.46 3.05
N ILE A 93 -18.35 6.36 3.01
CA ILE A 93 -18.00 5.13 3.71
C ILE A 93 -16.76 4.52 3.05
N VAL A 94 -16.73 4.47 1.71
CA VAL A 94 -15.57 3.99 0.95
C VAL A 94 -14.32 4.82 1.30
N ALA A 95 -14.44 6.14 1.36
CA ALA A 95 -13.34 7.03 1.74
C ALA A 95 -12.82 6.73 3.16
N VAL A 96 -13.73 6.58 4.15
CA VAL A 96 -13.37 6.25 5.53
C VAL A 96 -12.67 4.89 5.61
N VAL A 97 -13.20 3.86 4.94
CA VAL A 97 -12.60 2.52 4.87
C VAL A 97 -11.21 2.59 4.22
N THR A 98 -11.08 3.32 3.12
CA THR A 98 -9.80 3.53 2.42
C THR A 98 -8.77 4.17 3.35
N CYS A 99 -9.17 5.20 4.11
CA CYS A 99 -8.29 5.85 5.09
C CYS A 99 -7.85 4.88 6.19
N ILE A 100 -8.78 4.11 6.77
CA ILE A 100 -8.46 3.14 7.83
C ILE A 100 -7.46 2.09 7.32
N ILE A 101 -7.70 1.55 6.13
CA ILE A 101 -6.81 0.54 5.52
C ILE A 101 -5.46 1.15 5.19
N GLY A 102 -5.43 2.37 4.63
CA GLY A 102 -4.20 3.09 4.32
C GLY A 102 -3.34 3.33 5.57
N VAL A 103 -3.93 3.88 6.64
CA VAL A 103 -3.23 4.07 7.92
C VAL A 103 -2.72 2.74 8.47
N THR A 104 -3.53 1.69 8.42
CA THR A 104 -3.15 0.35 8.90
C THR A 104 -1.96 -0.20 8.12
N CYS A 105 -1.98 -0.14 6.79
CA CYS A 105 -0.87 -0.54 5.94
C CYS A 105 0.40 0.27 6.23
N VAL A 106 0.29 1.59 6.44
CA VAL A 106 1.43 2.45 6.80
C VAL A 106 2.03 2.08 8.15
N LEU A 107 1.20 1.81 9.17
CA LEU A 107 1.68 1.41 10.50
C LEU A 107 2.38 0.05 10.48
N ILE A 108 1.81 -0.91 9.76
CA ILE A 108 2.36 -2.25 9.61
C ILE A 108 3.66 -2.21 8.81
N ASN A 109 3.69 -1.41 7.75
CA ASN A 109 4.89 -1.13 6.98
C ASN A 109 6.00 -0.57 7.86
N HIS A 110 5.71 0.48 8.63
CA HIS A 110 6.68 1.10 9.53
C HIS A 110 7.24 0.09 10.55
N LYS A 111 6.38 -0.77 11.12
CA LYS A 111 6.82 -1.86 12.01
C LYS A 111 7.78 -2.84 11.32
N LYS A 112 7.46 -3.24 10.08
CA LYS A 112 8.31 -4.15 9.27
C LYS A 112 9.66 -3.56 8.92
N VAL A 113 9.66 -2.33 8.42
CA VAL A 113 10.90 -1.63 8.05
C VAL A 113 11.78 -1.42 9.28
N LYS A 114 11.17 -1.10 10.43
CA LYS A 114 11.88 -1.02 11.71
C LYS A 114 12.54 -2.34 12.07
N LYS A 115 11.86 -3.47 11.94
CA LYS A 115 12.41 -4.80 12.24
C LYS A 115 13.64 -5.16 11.39
N VAL A 116 13.72 -4.69 10.14
CA VAL A 116 14.84 -5.00 9.23
C VAL A 116 16.03 -4.08 9.44
N TYR A 117 15.80 -2.78 9.66
CA TYR A 117 16.85 -1.77 9.64
C TYR A 117 17.19 -1.17 11.00
N ARG A 118 16.58 -1.65 12.10
CA ARG A 118 16.83 -1.15 13.46
C ARG A 118 16.72 -2.24 14.50
#